data_AF-A0A062IID4-F1
#
_entry.id   AF-A0A062IID4-F1
#
_cell.length_a   1.000
_cell.length_b   1.000
_cell.length_c   1.000
_cell.angle_alpha   90.00
_cell.angle_beta   90.00
_cell.angle_gamma   90.00
#
_symmetry.space_group_name_H-M   'P 1'
#
loop_
_entity.id
_entity.type
_entity.pdbx_description
1 polymer ?
#
loop_
_entity_poly.entity_id
_entity_poly.type
_entity_poly.pdbx_seq_one_letter_code
_entity_poly.pdbx_strand_id
1 'polypeptide(L)'
;MKKQVIGMGEYWEDKKGNPVVDPKLFKDDMKIDDVVMVRDGSTPVALVKVKGDAYIEHNTDDEFDWFKLRRQIEILGFYEEDEKNLLDQILTAYGKSHIQAPGTLTNCSGSNATNNFIVEWYKLRNHKRLMENINLSEERQTQIKALWNKFKSETKEEEKKFNNDEVEKLISAWKSYKDKILNDTLSLDDYTNILGSSTATMPGGYLCNFLERTTRIVLGSSKPGTAFNFEVKLNDDNSTYHIKSTSKPNASRQDAEIYFNNNIKGLLKSIVSKTDPLEKIHLIENSNYSAKQVLMKLAVLDNLSDFLYIYSTQWLEELYNEFIDSEAEGIFRKNHQVCLVAKKLLDVNEEDKNELVLLSRFLWRFVNSKAIADTNNPNVILYGPPGTGKTFSVKSSLDFVCQGDTSRYEILQFHPSFTYEDFIEGIKPKGVSKDGNIRFELVNGIFKNFCIKAKKYPEKDFYFVVDEINRANLSMVFGETLSLLEKDYRQDTKNKNLIRTQYSA
;
A
#
# COMPACT_ATOMS: atom_id res chain seq x y z
N MET A 1 -12.42 33.09 -17.93
CA MET A 1 -12.06 32.05 -16.93
C MET A 1 -13.30 31.23 -16.65
N LYS A 2 -13.23 29.89 -16.67
CA LYS A 2 -14.34 29.06 -16.17
C LYS A 2 -14.44 29.29 -14.67
N LYS A 3 -15.53 29.90 -14.18
CA LYS A 3 -15.77 30.06 -12.74
C LYS A 3 -16.13 28.68 -12.17
N GLN A 4 -15.37 28.19 -11.20
CA GLN A 4 -15.66 26.94 -10.50
C GLN A 4 -16.50 27.23 -9.25
N VAL A 5 -17.76 27.61 -9.47
CA VAL A 5 -18.67 27.99 -8.40
C VAL A 5 -20.02 27.29 -8.56
N ILE A 6 -20.69 27.02 -7.45
CA ILE A 6 -22.13 26.77 -7.40
C ILE A 6 -22.80 27.93 -6.66
N GLY A 7 -24.04 28.23 -7.01
CA GLY A 7 -24.78 29.31 -6.40
C GLY A 7 -26.26 29.00 -6.24
N MET A 8 -26.90 29.77 -5.36
CA MET A 8 -28.34 29.73 -5.13
C MET A 8 -28.88 31.16 -5.06
N GLY A 9 -30.15 31.33 -5.45
CA GLY A 9 -30.86 32.59 -5.24
C GLY A 9 -31.13 32.83 -3.76
N GLU A 10 -31.27 34.11 -3.37
CA GLU A 10 -31.69 34.50 -2.01
C GLU A 10 -33.18 34.22 -1.75
N TYR A 11 -33.95 34.10 -2.83
CA TYR A 11 -35.39 33.81 -2.82
C TYR A 11 -35.74 32.90 -3.98
N TRP A 12 -36.51 31.83 -3.72
CA TRP A 12 -37.21 31.07 -4.76
C TRP A 12 -38.46 30.41 -4.19
N GLU A 13 -39.41 30.06 -5.04
CA GLU A 13 -40.59 29.31 -4.63
C GLU A 13 -40.32 27.80 -4.67
N ASP A 14 -40.72 27.07 -3.63
CA ASP A 14 -40.69 25.60 -3.66
C ASP A 14 -41.72 25.04 -4.65
N LYS A 15 -41.73 23.71 -4.85
CA LYS A 15 -42.69 23.03 -5.76
C LYS A 15 -44.17 23.22 -5.38
N LYS A 16 -44.47 23.83 -4.23
CA LYS A 16 -45.81 24.13 -3.72
C LYS A 16 -46.11 25.64 -3.74
N GLY A 17 -45.23 26.47 -4.30
CA GLY A 17 -45.38 27.92 -4.34
C GLY A 17 -45.03 28.62 -3.03
N ASN A 18 -44.40 27.93 -2.06
CA ASN A 18 -44.01 28.58 -0.81
C ASN A 18 -42.69 29.31 -1.00
N PRO A 19 -42.57 30.56 -0.51
CA PRO A 19 -41.32 31.30 -0.56
C PRO A 19 -40.27 30.66 0.35
N VAL A 20 -39.14 30.26 -0.23
CA VAL A 20 -37.93 29.88 0.50
C VAL A 20 -37.06 31.12 0.60
N VAL A 21 -36.93 31.66 1.82
CA VAL A 21 -36.39 33.01 2.08
C VAL A 21 -34.98 32.98 2.70
N ASP A 22 -34.53 31.81 3.16
CA ASP A 22 -33.20 31.64 3.75
C ASP A 22 -32.61 30.28 3.33
N PRO A 23 -31.60 30.24 2.44
CA PRO A 23 -30.92 29.02 2.04
C PRO A 23 -29.96 28.52 3.13
N LYS A 24 -30.43 28.39 4.38
CA LYS A 24 -29.63 27.98 5.55
C LYS A 24 -28.80 26.73 5.29
N LEU A 25 -29.35 25.75 4.59
CA LEU A 25 -28.65 24.52 4.24
C LEU A 25 -27.40 24.79 3.38
N PHE A 26 -27.50 25.72 2.42
CA PHE A 26 -26.38 26.13 1.57
C PHE A 26 -25.44 27.09 2.30
N LYS A 27 -25.97 28.00 3.11
CA LYS A 27 -25.20 29.07 3.76
C LYS A 27 -24.40 28.57 4.97
N ASP A 28 -25.04 27.82 5.86
CA ASP A 28 -24.52 27.52 7.19
C ASP A 28 -24.22 26.03 7.40
N ASP A 29 -25.08 25.15 6.88
CA ASP A 29 -25.01 23.72 7.19
C ASP A 29 -24.00 22.98 6.31
N MET A 30 -23.94 23.29 5.01
CA MET A 30 -22.97 22.72 4.06
C MET A 30 -21.53 23.08 4.46
N LYS A 31 -20.67 22.07 4.54
CA LYS A 31 -19.27 22.18 4.98
C LYS A 31 -18.30 22.07 3.82
N ILE A 32 -17.09 22.56 4.05
CA ILE A 32 -15.94 22.28 3.18
C ILE A 32 -15.78 20.76 3.10
N ASP A 33 -15.43 20.28 1.91
CA ASP A 33 -15.33 18.87 1.53
C ASP A 33 -16.65 18.11 1.31
N ASP A 34 -17.82 18.72 1.57
CA ASP A 34 -19.09 18.12 1.18
C ASP A 34 -19.15 17.89 -0.34
N VAL A 35 -19.69 16.75 -0.73
CA VAL A 35 -19.89 16.37 -2.14
C VAL A 35 -21.33 16.66 -2.54
N VAL A 36 -21.50 17.38 -3.64
CA VAL A 36 -22.79 17.84 -4.15
C VAL A 36 -22.96 17.34 -5.59
N MET A 37 -24.09 16.69 -5.86
CA MET A 37 -24.51 16.39 -7.23
C MET A 37 -25.33 17.56 -7.78
N VAL A 38 -24.81 18.21 -8.81
CA VAL A 38 -25.52 19.23 -9.59
C VAL A 38 -26.39 18.53 -10.63
N ARG A 39 -27.63 19.01 -10.80
CA ARG A 39 -28.60 18.45 -11.73
C ARG A 39 -29.40 19.54 -12.44
N ASP A 40 -29.88 19.22 -13.63
CA ASP A 40 -30.91 19.97 -14.35
C ASP A 40 -32.18 19.11 -14.42
N GLY A 41 -33.26 19.58 -13.78
CA GLY A 41 -34.45 18.76 -13.59
C GLY A 41 -34.12 17.43 -12.88
N SER A 42 -34.44 16.30 -13.52
CA SER A 42 -34.10 14.95 -13.02
C SER A 42 -32.74 14.43 -13.49
N THR A 43 -32.04 15.18 -14.34
CA THR A 43 -30.83 14.74 -15.04
C THR A 43 -29.59 15.25 -14.30
N PRO A 44 -28.68 14.38 -13.85
CA PRO A 44 -27.40 14.81 -13.30
C PRO A 44 -26.56 15.57 -14.34
N VAL A 45 -25.74 16.50 -13.86
CA VAL A 45 -24.87 17.34 -14.70
C VAL A 45 -23.41 17.18 -14.28
N ALA A 46 -23.13 17.30 -12.98
CA ALA A 46 -21.78 17.21 -12.46
C ALA A 46 -21.79 16.77 -11.00
N LEU A 47 -20.69 16.15 -10.57
CA LEU A 47 -20.37 15.93 -9.18
C LEU A 47 -19.29 16.92 -8.77
N VAL A 48 -19.51 17.63 -7.67
CA VAL A 48 -18.62 18.72 -7.23
C VAL A 48 -18.33 18.59 -5.75
N LYS A 49 -17.17 19.09 -5.32
CA LYS A 49 -16.72 19.12 -3.93
C LYS A 49 -16.60 20.56 -3.46
N VAL A 50 -17.14 20.88 -2.29
CA VAL A 50 -17.11 22.23 -1.73
C VAL A 50 -15.68 22.57 -1.27
N LYS A 51 -15.14 23.71 -1.72
CA LYS A 51 -13.77 24.17 -1.40
C LYS A 51 -13.73 25.38 -0.49
N GLY A 52 -14.86 26.05 -0.26
CA GLY A 52 -14.92 27.23 0.57
C GLY A 52 -16.30 27.50 1.16
N ASP A 53 -16.31 28.41 2.12
CA ASP A 53 -17.52 28.90 2.76
C ASP A 53 -18.41 29.66 1.77
N ALA A 54 -19.69 29.82 2.14
CA ALA A 54 -20.62 30.62 1.37
C ALA A 54 -20.20 32.10 1.41
N TYR A 55 -20.22 32.76 0.26
CA TYR A 55 -19.93 34.19 0.13
C TYR A 55 -20.92 34.85 -0.83
N ILE A 56 -21.02 36.18 -0.75
CA ILE A 56 -21.88 36.98 -1.61
C ILE A 56 -21.04 37.58 -2.73
N GLU A 57 -21.38 37.29 -3.98
CA GLU A 57 -20.89 38.02 -5.15
C GLU A 57 -21.75 39.26 -5.37
N HIS A 58 -21.10 40.41 -5.47
CA HIS A 58 -21.78 41.68 -5.72
C HIS A 58 -21.82 42.05 -7.20
N ASN A 59 -21.01 41.41 -8.03
CA ASN A 59 -20.93 41.64 -9.48
C ASN A 59 -21.42 40.38 -10.25
N THR A 60 -22.73 40.15 -10.23
CA THR A 60 -23.40 39.07 -10.96
C THR A 60 -23.73 39.49 -12.39
N ASP A 61 -23.71 38.53 -13.32
CA ASP A 61 -24.18 38.70 -14.68
C ASP A 61 -25.54 38.02 -14.80
N ASP A 62 -26.59 38.78 -15.12
CA ASP A 62 -27.97 38.29 -15.15
C ASP A 62 -28.19 37.20 -16.22
N GLU A 63 -27.31 37.11 -17.24
CA GLU A 63 -27.45 36.16 -18.34
C GLU A 63 -26.71 34.83 -18.06
N PHE A 64 -25.63 34.84 -17.27
CA PHE A 64 -24.75 33.67 -17.09
C PHE A 64 -24.47 33.26 -15.63
N ASP A 65 -24.71 34.12 -14.64
CA ASP A 65 -24.24 33.92 -13.27
C ASP A 65 -25.05 34.74 -12.24
N TRP A 66 -26.38 34.69 -12.38
CA TRP A 66 -27.37 35.52 -11.65
C TRP A 66 -27.46 35.24 -10.14
N PHE A 67 -26.77 34.20 -9.64
CA PHE A 67 -26.79 33.81 -8.24
C PHE A 67 -25.76 34.62 -7.43
N LYS A 68 -26.25 35.44 -6.49
CA LYS A 68 -25.39 36.21 -5.57
C LYS A 68 -24.72 35.35 -4.51
N LEU A 69 -25.44 34.41 -3.91
CA LEU A 69 -24.89 33.51 -2.90
C LEU A 69 -24.15 32.36 -3.56
N ARG A 70 -22.85 32.23 -3.28
CA ARG A 70 -21.96 31.28 -3.97
C ARG A 70 -21.05 30.52 -3.03
N ARG A 71 -20.56 29.39 -3.52
CA ARG A 71 -19.45 28.63 -2.94
C ARG A 71 -18.44 28.26 -4.01
N GLN A 72 -17.17 28.32 -3.66
CA GLN A 72 -16.08 27.78 -4.48
C GLN A 72 -16.16 26.25 -4.46
N ILE A 73 -15.95 25.62 -5.62
CA ILE A 73 -16.00 24.17 -5.77
C ILE A 73 -14.82 23.62 -6.57
N GLU A 74 -14.54 22.34 -6.38
CA GLU A 74 -13.74 21.50 -7.27
C GLU A 74 -14.71 20.60 -8.05
N ILE A 75 -14.63 20.60 -9.38
CA ILE A 75 -15.44 19.67 -10.19
C ILE A 75 -14.76 18.30 -10.14
N LEU A 76 -15.45 17.32 -9.56
CA LEU A 76 -14.95 15.94 -9.46
C LEU A 76 -15.19 15.16 -10.76
N GLY A 77 -16.24 15.52 -11.51
CA GLY A 77 -16.52 14.95 -12.83
C GLY A 77 -17.85 15.41 -13.40
N PHE A 78 -17.99 15.33 -14.72
CA PHE A 78 -19.25 15.57 -15.42
C PHE A 78 -20.05 14.27 -15.58
N TYR A 79 -21.36 14.41 -15.80
CA TYR A 79 -22.22 13.28 -16.09
C TYR A 79 -22.02 12.85 -17.55
N GLU A 80 -21.31 11.74 -17.76
CA GLU A 80 -20.96 11.19 -19.07
C GLU A 80 -21.52 9.77 -19.22
N GLU A 81 -21.06 9.02 -20.22
CA GLU A 81 -21.61 7.70 -20.57
C GLU A 81 -21.46 6.66 -19.44
N ASP A 82 -20.31 6.62 -18.76
CA ASP A 82 -20.07 5.68 -17.67
C ASP A 82 -21.00 5.96 -16.47
N GLU A 83 -21.16 7.23 -16.12
CA GLU A 83 -22.06 7.66 -15.05
C GLU A 83 -23.53 7.41 -15.40
N LYS A 84 -23.87 7.52 -16.67
CA LYS A 84 -25.21 7.17 -17.16
C LYS A 84 -25.49 5.69 -17.00
N ASN A 85 -24.56 4.84 -17.43
CA ASN A 85 -24.66 3.39 -17.26
C ASN A 85 -24.78 3.01 -15.78
N LEU A 86 -23.99 3.65 -14.91
CA LEU A 86 -24.07 3.47 -13.46
C LEU A 86 -25.44 3.88 -12.90
N LEU A 87 -25.97 5.03 -13.33
CA LEU A 87 -27.29 5.50 -12.90
C LEU A 87 -28.39 4.52 -13.31
N ASP A 88 -28.37 4.05 -14.56
CA ASP A 88 -29.38 3.13 -15.10
C ASP A 88 -29.39 1.80 -14.34
N GLN A 89 -28.20 1.27 -14.01
CA GLN A 89 -28.05 0.07 -13.19
C GLN A 89 -28.65 0.25 -11.78
N ILE A 90 -28.32 1.36 -11.11
CA ILE A 90 -28.80 1.63 -9.75
C ILE A 90 -30.30 1.87 -9.75
N LEU A 91 -30.83 2.68 -10.67
CA LEU A 91 -32.27 2.92 -10.77
C LEU A 91 -33.03 1.61 -11.00
N THR A 92 -32.54 0.74 -11.87
CA THR A 92 -33.11 -0.59 -12.11
C THR A 92 -33.12 -1.45 -10.85
N ALA A 93 -32.01 -1.51 -10.12
CA ALA A 93 -31.89 -2.29 -8.88
C ALA A 93 -32.88 -1.83 -7.79
N TYR A 94 -33.22 -0.55 -7.76
CA TYR A 94 -34.19 0.03 -6.81
C TYR A 94 -35.61 0.14 -7.36
N GLY A 95 -35.88 -0.35 -8.58
CA GLY A 95 -37.19 -0.27 -9.23
C GLY A 95 -37.65 1.17 -9.49
N LYS A 96 -36.72 2.06 -9.83
CA LYS A 96 -36.97 3.48 -10.11
C LYS A 96 -36.68 3.79 -11.58
N SER A 97 -37.31 4.84 -12.10
CA SER A 97 -37.10 5.32 -13.48
C SER A 97 -36.33 6.63 -13.56
N HIS A 98 -36.16 7.32 -12.43
CA HIS A 98 -35.47 8.60 -12.34
C HIS A 98 -35.01 8.87 -10.91
N ILE A 99 -34.10 9.83 -10.76
CA ILE A 99 -33.58 10.30 -9.48
C ILE A 99 -34.69 10.93 -8.63
N GLN A 100 -34.72 10.56 -7.35
CA GLN A 100 -35.69 11.06 -6.37
C GLN A 100 -34.99 12.06 -5.43
N ALA A 101 -34.83 13.30 -5.87
CA ALA A 101 -34.25 14.39 -5.07
C ALA A 101 -35.28 15.53 -4.94
N PRO A 102 -36.04 15.61 -3.82
CA PRO A 102 -36.99 16.71 -3.61
C PRO A 102 -36.24 18.03 -3.37
N GLY A 103 -36.90 19.16 -3.63
CA GLY A 103 -36.37 20.50 -3.33
C GLY A 103 -35.22 20.95 -4.24
N THR A 104 -34.72 22.17 -4.00
CA THR A 104 -33.60 22.77 -4.74
C THR A 104 -32.25 22.27 -4.22
N LEU A 105 -32.12 22.14 -2.91
CA LEU A 105 -30.97 21.53 -2.23
C LEU A 105 -31.49 20.67 -1.07
N THR A 106 -31.01 19.43 -0.99
CA THR A 106 -31.46 18.47 0.03
C THR A 106 -30.27 17.66 0.52
N ASN A 107 -30.15 17.52 1.83
CA ASN A 107 -29.16 16.63 2.42
C ASN A 107 -29.52 15.17 2.12
N CYS A 108 -28.60 14.46 1.48
CA CYS A 108 -28.77 13.06 1.11
C CYS A 108 -28.55 12.17 2.34
N SER A 109 -29.63 11.83 3.05
CA SER A 109 -29.59 10.89 4.17
C SER A 109 -30.45 9.64 3.91
N GLY A 110 -30.02 8.49 4.43
CA GLY A 110 -30.71 7.20 4.30
C GLY A 110 -30.38 6.41 3.04
N SER A 111 -31.01 5.23 2.90
CA SER A 111 -30.80 4.30 1.79
C SER A 111 -31.86 4.49 0.70
N ASN A 112 -31.48 5.14 -0.40
CA ASN A 112 -32.32 5.29 -1.59
C ASN A 112 -31.44 5.35 -2.86
N ALA A 113 -32.07 5.18 -4.03
CA ALA A 113 -31.36 5.12 -5.31
C ALA A 113 -30.51 6.36 -5.61
N THR A 114 -30.99 7.56 -5.31
CA THR A 114 -30.26 8.82 -5.53
C THR A 114 -29.00 8.88 -4.68
N ASN A 115 -29.14 8.63 -3.38
CA ASN A 115 -28.01 8.68 -2.45
C ASN A 115 -26.96 7.64 -2.83
N ASN A 116 -27.41 6.43 -3.18
CA ASN A 116 -26.52 5.36 -3.65
C ASN A 116 -25.78 5.77 -4.92
N PHE A 117 -26.48 6.38 -5.89
CA PHE A 117 -25.86 6.86 -7.12
C PHE A 117 -24.77 7.91 -6.86
N ILE A 118 -25.02 8.89 -5.98
CA ILE A 118 -24.01 9.92 -5.64
C ILE A 118 -22.76 9.28 -5.04
N VAL A 119 -22.93 8.33 -4.11
CA VAL A 119 -21.81 7.60 -3.47
C VAL A 119 -21.03 6.78 -4.49
N GLU A 120 -21.72 6.00 -5.32
CA GLU A 120 -21.07 5.15 -6.33
C GLU A 120 -20.42 5.98 -7.45
N TRP A 121 -21.00 7.12 -7.83
CA TRP A 121 -20.37 8.05 -8.76
C TRP A 121 -19.09 8.65 -8.16
N TYR A 122 -19.12 9.06 -6.89
CA TYR A 122 -17.93 9.53 -6.19
C TYR A 122 -16.81 8.46 -6.18
N LYS A 123 -17.15 7.21 -5.87
CA LYS A 123 -16.21 6.08 -5.91
C LYS A 123 -15.64 5.84 -7.31
N LEU A 124 -16.50 5.85 -8.33
CA LEU A 124 -16.10 5.69 -9.72
C LEU A 124 -15.09 6.77 -10.14
N ARG A 125 -15.35 8.04 -9.81
CA ARG A 125 -14.45 9.16 -10.15
C ARG A 125 -13.13 9.09 -9.39
N ASN A 126 -13.15 8.73 -8.11
CA ASN A 126 -11.91 8.50 -7.36
C ASN A 126 -11.09 7.35 -7.94
N HIS A 127 -11.75 6.28 -8.38
CA HIS A 127 -11.08 5.17 -9.05
C HIS A 127 -10.46 5.62 -10.38
N LYS A 128 -11.19 6.35 -11.23
CA LYS A 128 -10.65 6.90 -12.49
C LYS A 128 -9.43 7.80 -12.24
N ARG A 129 -9.54 8.77 -11.34
CA ARG A 129 -8.45 9.68 -10.97
C ARG A 129 -7.23 8.93 -10.45
N LEU A 130 -7.44 7.90 -9.63
CA LEU A 130 -6.35 7.05 -9.14
C LEU A 130 -5.63 6.33 -10.29
N MET A 131 -6.37 5.89 -11.32
CA MET A 131 -5.80 5.22 -12.49
C MET A 131 -5.11 6.17 -13.46
N GLU A 132 -5.51 7.43 -13.50
CA GLU A 132 -4.82 8.49 -14.25
C GLU A 132 -3.49 8.87 -13.57
N ASN A 133 -3.42 8.75 -12.24
CA ASN A 133 -2.23 9.05 -11.44
C ASN A 133 -1.24 7.88 -11.32
N ILE A 134 -1.22 6.92 -12.25
CA ILE A 134 -0.22 5.85 -12.22
C ILE A 134 1.16 6.44 -12.55
N ASN A 135 2.11 6.35 -11.61
CA ASN A 135 3.47 6.90 -11.76
C ASN A 135 4.41 6.05 -12.64
N LEU A 136 3.98 4.85 -13.02
CA LEU A 136 4.81 3.86 -13.70
C LEU A 136 4.80 4.08 -15.23
N SER A 137 5.98 4.18 -15.84
CA SER A 137 6.11 4.15 -17.31
C SER A 137 5.59 2.83 -17.91
N GLU A 138 5.16 2.83 -19.17
CA GLU A 138 4.66 1.63 -19.85
C GLU A 138 5.68 0.48 -19.86
N GLU A 139 6.95 0.80 -20.02
CA GLU A 139 8.05 -0.17 -19.92
C GLU A 139 8.11 -0.78 -18.52
N ARG A 140 8.08 0.06 -17.47
CA ARG A 140 8.11 -0.40 -16.08
C ARG A 140 6.89 -1.25 -15.74
N GLN A 141 5.71 -0.86 -16.20
CA GLN A 141 4.48 -1.65 -16.07
C GLN A 141 4.63 -3.03 -16.70
N THR A 142 5.24 -3.10 -17.90
CA THR A 142 5.51 -4.36 -18.61
C THR A 142 6.49 -5.25 -17.84
N GLN A 143 7.55 -4.67 -17.28
CA GLN A 143 8.51 -5.38 -16.44
C GLN A 143 7.86 -5.97 -15.19
N ILE A 144 7.05 -5.19 -14.46
CA ILE A 144 6.37 -5.65 -13.24
C ILE A 144 5.35 -6.74 -13.57
N LYS A 145 4.58 -6.60 -14.67
CA LYS A 145 3.67 -7.65 -15.18
C LYS A 145 4.41 -8.95 -15.50
N ALA A 146 5.59 -8.88 -16.14
CA ALA A 146 6.39 -10.06 -16.43
C ALA A 146 6.88 -10.75 -15.14
N LEU A 147 7.34 -9.98 -14.15
CA LEU A 147 7.71 -10.50 -12.83
C LEU A 147 6.52 -11.17 -12.13
N TRP A 148 5.34 -10.56 -12.19
CA TRP A 148 4.11 -11.11 -11.62
C TRP A 148 3.70 -12.43 -12.26
N ASN A 149 3.63 -12.47 -13.60
CA ASN A 149 3.27 -13.68 -14.34
C ASN A 149 4.23 -14.83 -14.04
N LYS A 150 5.52 -14.52 -13.99
CA LYS A 150 6.54 -15.50 -13.60
C LYS A 150 6.31 -16.01 -12.18
N PHE A 151 6.16 -15.10 -11.21
CA PHE A 151 5.90 -15.44 -9.80
C PHE A 151 4.66 -16.33 -9.63
N LYS A 152 3.57 -16.03 -10.35
CA LYS A 152 2.34 -16.83 -10.34
C LYS A 152 2.56 -18.22 -10.94
N SER A 153 3.32 -18.32 -12.03
CA SER A 153 3.61 -19.59 -12.71
C SER A 153 4.51 -20.53 -11.91
N GLU A 154 5.44 -19.98 -11.11
CA GLU A 154 6.35 -20.76 -10.27
C GLU A 154 5.69 -21.23 -8.95
N THR A 155 4.51 -20.70 -8.62
CA THR A 155 3.77 -21.09 -7.42
C THR A 155 3.21 -22.52 -7.59
N LYS A 156 3.59 -23.42 -6.70
CA LYS A 156 3.15 -24.83 -6.72
C LYS A 156 1.66 -24.96 -6.42
N GLU A 157 0.98 -25.94 -7.03
CA GLU A 157 -0.44 -26.23 -6.78
C GLU A 157 -0.74 -26.52 -5.30
N GLU A 158 0.18 -27.19 -4.60
CA GLU A 158 0.08 -27.46 -3.15
C GLU A 158 -0.01 -26.16 -2.33
N GLU A 159 0.77 -25.14 -2.72
CA GLU A 159 0.77 -23.84 -2.07
C GLU A 159 -0.51 -23.07 -2.37
N LYS A 160 -1.01 -23.15 -3.61
CA LYS A 160 -2.29 -22.53 -3.99
C LYS A 160 -3.45 -23.11 -3.19
N LYS A 161 -3.50 -24.44 -3.08
CA LYS A 161 -4.50 -25.15 -2.26
C LYS A 161 -4.39 -24.76 -0.79
N PHE A 162 -3.17 -24.76 -0.24
CA PHE A 162 -2.93 -24.33 1.14
C PHE A 162 -3.42 -22.91 1.39
N ASN A 163 -3.12 -21.95 0.51
CA ASN A 163 -3.55 -20.57 0.65
C ASN A 163 -5.08 -20.46 0.69
N ASN A 164 -5.78 -21.13 -0.24
CA ASN A 164 -7.25 -21.15 -0.27
C ASN A 164 -7.84 -21.75 1.01
N ASP A 165 -7.38 -22.94 1.41
CA ASP A 165 -7.86 -23.64 2.61
C ASP A 165 -7.65 -22.80 3.88
N GLU A 166 -6.49 -22.15 4.01
CA GLU A 166 -6.18 -21.31 5.17
C GLU A 166 -7.00 -20.01 5.19
N VAL A 167 -7.20 -19.35 4.04
CA VAL A 167 -8.06 -18.17 3.98
C VAL A 167 -9.49 -18.52 4.39
N GLU A 168 -10.05 -19.64 3.93
CA GLU A 168 -11.40 -20.08 4.34
C GLU A 168 -11.49 -20.36 5.84
N LYS A 169 -10.48 -21.02 6.43
CA LYS A 169 -10.42 -21.23 7.88
C LYS A 169 -10.40 -19.90 8.64
N LEU A 170 -9.64 -18.92 8.16
CA LEU A 170 -9.57 -17.59 8.78
C LEU A 170 -10.89 -16.83 8.67
N ILE A 171 -11.58 -16.89 7.53
CA ILE A 171 -12.89 -16.26 7.36
C ILE A 171 -13.91 -16.89 8.33
N SER A 172 -13.92 -18.23 8.42
CA SER A 172 -14.81 -18.95 9.33
C SER A 172 -14.53 -18.61 10.80
N ALA A 173 -13.25 -18.58 11.19
CA ALA A 173 -12.82 -18.17 12.52
C ALA A 173 -13.17 -16.70 12.82
N TRP A 174 -12.98 -15.80 11.85
CA TRP A 174 -13.30 -14.39 11.98
C TRP A 174 -14.79 -14.17 12.21
N LYS A 175 -15.65 -14.96 11.55
CA LYS A 175 -17.11 -14.88 11.72
C LYS A 175 -17.54 -14.98 13.19
N SER A 176 -16.92 -15.87 13.98
CA SER A 176 -17.23 -16.00 15.41
C SER A 176 -16.95 -14.71 16.20
N TYR A 177 -15.87 -14.00 15.90
CA TYR A 177 -15.58 -12.70 16.52
C TYR A 177 -16.50 -11.60 16.00
N LYS A 178 -16.73 -11.56 14.69
CA LYS A 178 -17.61 -10.60 14.03
C LYS A 178 -19.02 -10.65 14.62
N ASP A 179 -19.58 -11.84 14.79
CA ASP A 179 -20.90 -12.04 15.38
C ASP A 179 -20.95 -11.52 16.82
N LYS A 180 -19.93 -11.79 17.64
CA LYS A 180 -19.84 -11.26 19.01
C LYS A 180 -19.73 -9.73 19.05
N ILE A 181 -18.95 -9.14 18.14
CA ILE A 181 -18.77 -7.69 18.05
C ILE A 181 -20.09 -7.00 17.66
N LEU A 182 -20.77 -7.49 16.63
CA LEU A 182 -22.01 -6.91 16.13
C LEU A 182 -23.16 -7.04 17.13
N ASN A 183 -23.26 -8.18 17.80
CA ASN A 183 -24.26 -8.47 18.83
C ASN A 183 -23.93 -7.86 20.20
N ASP A 184 -22.82 -7.13 20.32
CA ASP A 184 -22.34 -6.53 21.57
C ASP A 184 -22.07 -7.54 22.71
N THR A 185 -21.73 -8.78 22.37
CA THR A 185 -21.43 -9.85 23.34
C THR A 185 -19.94 -10.17 23.49
N LEU A 186 -19.07 -9.45 22.78
CA LEU A 186 -17.61 -9.59 22.91
C LEU A 186 -17.16 -9.19 24.34
N SER A 187 -16.58 -10.14 25.07
CA SER A 187 -16.08 -9.95 26.43
C SER A 187 -14.59 -9.55 26.47
N LEU A 188 -14.10 -9.15 27.66
CA LEU A 188 -12.68 -8.88 27.87
C LEU A 188 -11.81 -10.13 27.63
N ASP A 189 -12.28 -11.31 28.04
CA ASP A 189 -11.55 -12.58 27.84
C ASP A 189 -11.54 -13.01 26.37
N ASP A 190 -12.58 -12.66 25.60
CA ASP A 190 -12.56 -12.84 24.14
C ASP A 190 -11.57 -11.89 23.47
N TYR A 191 -11.30 -10.73 24.07
CA TYR A 191 -10.39 -9.72 23.55
C TYR A 191 -8.92 -10.01 23.90
N THR A 192 -8.61 -10.21 25.18
CA THR A 192 -7.27 -10.54 25.70
C THR A 192 -7.34 -11.68 26.71
N ASN A 193 -6.51 -12.71 26.54
CA ASN A 193 -6.44 -13.86 27.47
C ASN A 193 -5.12 -14.64 27.30
N ILE A 194 -4.97 -15.80 27.96
CA ILE A 194 -3.88 -16.75 27.75
C ILE A 194 -4.38 -17.96 26.98
N LEU A 195 -3.56 -18.43 26.04
CA LEU A 195 -3.85 -19.61 25.25
C LEU A 195 -3.94 -20.84 26.17
N GLY A 196 -5.05 -21.59 26.07
CA GLY A 196 -5.29 -22.79 26.88
C GLY A 196 -6.05 -22.55 28.20
N SER A 197 -6.38 -21.31 28.55
CA SER A 197 -7.34 -21.02 29.62
C SER A 197 -8.73 -21.58 29.28
N SER A 198 -9.51 -21.99 30.28
CA SER A 198 -10.90 -22.44 30.09
C SER A 198 -11.80 -21.35 29.49
N THR A 199 -11.42 -20.08 29.64
CA THR A 199 -12.12 -18.93 29.04
C THR A 199 -11.65 -18.60 27.62
N ALA A 200 -10.53 -19.16 27.16
CA ALA A 200 -9.96 -18.94 25.81
C ALA A 200 -10.59 -19.88 24.77
N THR A 201 -11.91 -19.75 24.60
CA THR A 201 -12.72 -20.63 23.72
C THR A 201 -12.79 -20.17 22.28
N MET A 202 -12.34 -18.94 21.99
CA MET A 202 -12.44 -18.35 20.68
C MET A 202 -11.35 -18.87 19.72
N PRO A 203 -11.56 -18.83 18.39
CA PRO A 203 -10.53 -19.21 17.43
C PRO A 203 -9.22 -18.43 17.65
N GLY A 204 -8.10 -19.12 17.74
CA GLY A 204 -6.82 -18.49 18.13
C GLY A 204 -6.74 -18.09 19.61
N GLY A 205 -7.63 -18.59 20.47
CA GLY A 205 -7.71 -18.32 21.91
C GLY A 205 -8.47 -17.03 22.24
N TYR A 206 -8.04 -15.91 21.67
CA TYR A 206 -8.62 -14.57 21.88
C TYR A 206 -8.27 -13.64 20.72
N LEU A 207 -9.02 -12.55 20.56
CA LEU A 207 -9.02 -11.69 19.37
C LEU A 207 -7.64 -11.12 19.08
N CYS A 208 -6.95 -10.59 20.09
CA CYS A 208 -5.63 -9.99 19.90
C CYS A 208 -4.62 -11.02 19.34
N ASN A 209 -4.61 -12.25 19.85
CA ASN A 209 -3.73 -13.31 19.33
C ASN A 209 -4.20 -13.85 17.97
N PHE A 210 -5.51 -13.95 17.74
CA PHE A 210 -6.05 -14.30 16.43
C PHE A 210 -5.56 -13.33 15.34
N LEU A 211 -5.74 -12.03 15.58
CA LEU A 211 -5.32 -10.98 14.65
C LEU A 211 -3.79 -10.92 14.53
N GLU A 212 -3.02 -11.03 15.61
CA GLU A 212 -1.56 -10.93 15.51
C GLU A 212 -0.93 -12.18 14.91
N ARG A 213 -1.26 -13.35 15.45
CA ARG A 213 -0.52 -14.60 15.23
C ARG A 213 -1.23 -15.58 14.32
N THR A 214 -2.53 -15.78 14.46
CA THR A 214 -3.25 -16.78 13.66
C THR A 214 -3.35 -16.33 12.19
N THR A 215 -3.79 -15.09 11.95
CA THR A 215 -4.00 -14.59 10.58
C THR A 215 -2.70 -14.42 9.78
N ARG A 216 -1.53 -14.35 10.43
CA ARG A 216 -0.25 -14.03 9.76
C ARG A 216 0.19 -15.07 8.73
N ILE A 217 -0.37 -16.28 8.80
CA ILE A 217 -0.01 -17.42 7.95
C ILE A 217 -0.20 -17.07 6.47
N VAL A 218 -1.32 -16.44 6.13
CA VAL A 218 -1.64 -16.00 4.76
C VAL A 218 -1.90 -14.51 4.64
N LEU A 219 -2.31 -13.82 5.72
CA LEU A 219 -2.63 -12.38 5.72
C LEU A 219 -1.49 -11.51 6.27
N GLY A 220 -0.25 -12.00 6.28
CA GLY A 220 0.93 -11.21 6.60
C GLY A 220 1.08 -10.79 8.07
N SER A 221 2.27 -10.30 8.41
CA SER A 221 2.60 -9.90 9.77
C SER A 221 2.31 -8.42 10.02
N SER A 222 1.46 -8.12 11.00
CA SER A 222 1.17 -6.75 11.48
C SER A 222 1.87 -6.40 12.80
N LYS A 223 2.89 -7.19 13.21
CA LYS A 223 3.60 -7.10 14.51
C LYS A 223 3.44 -5.74 15.20
N PRO A 224 2.63 -5.62 16.26
CA PRO A 224 2.38 -4.35 16.90
C PRO A 224 3.52 -3.87 17.80
N GLY A 225 4.72 -4.43 17.69
CA GLY A 225 5.83 -4.21 18.62
C GLY A 225 5.65 -5.05 19.88
N THR A 226 4.88 -4.53 20.85
CA THR A 226 4.61 -5.21 22.12
C THR A 226 3.11 -5.43 22.32
N ALA A 227 2.75 -6.44 23.12
CA ALA A 227 1.36 -6.71 23.45
C ALA A 227 0.67 -5.55 24.20
N PHE A 228 1.44 -4.63 24.80
CA PHE A 228 0.89 -3.42 25.44
C PHE A 228 0.20 -2.48 24.45
N ASN A 229 0.56 -2.55 23.16
CA ASN A 229 -0.07 -1.72 22.13
C ASN A 229 -1.50 -2.17 21.78
N PHE A 230 -1.98 -3.28 22.35
CA PHE A 230 -3.40 -3.65 22.35
C PHE A 230 -4.24 -2.87 23.38
N GLU A 231 -3.67 -1.85 24.04
CA GLU A 231 -4.29 -0.98 25.04
C GLU A 231 -4.62 -1.66 26.38
N VAL A 232 -5.17 -2.88 26.35
CA VAL A 232 -5.44 -3.73 27.52
C VAL A 232 -4.83 -5.10 27.29
N LYS A 233 -3.98 -5.54 28.22
CA LYS A 233 -3.29 -6.84 28.17
C LYS A 233 -3.40 -7.54 29.52
N LEU A 234 -3.74 -8.83 29.51
CA LEU A 234 -3.63 -9.68 30.69
C LEU A 234 -2.14 -9.89 31.06
N ASN A 235 -1.79 -9.72 32.33
CA ASN A 235 -0.43 -9.94 32.81
C ASN A 235 -0.15 -11.42 33.05
N ASP A 236 1.15 -11.73 33.18
CA ASP A 236 1.63 -13.10 33.34
C ASP A 236 1.27 -13.71 34.72
N ASP A 237 0.73 -12.89 35.64
CA ASP A 237 0.17 -13.32 36.93
C ASP A 237 -1.28 -13.84 36.83
N ASN A 238 -1.85 -13.84 35.63
CA ASN A 238 -3.20 -14.30 35.29
C ASN A 238 -4.34 -13.63 36.09
N SER A 239 -4.08 -12.50 36.75
CA SER A 239 -5.05 -11.87 37.65
C SER A 239 -5.13 -10.35 37.50
N THR A 240 -4.05 -9.71 37.04
CA THR A 240 -4.00 -8.27 36.81
C THR A 240 -3.84 -7.94 35.32
N TYR A 241 -4.15 -6.70 34.97
CA TYR A 241 -4.10 -6.22 33.59
C TYR A 241 -3.21 -4.98 33.48
N HIS A 242 -2.50 -4.88 32.36
CA HIS A 242 -1.84 -3.65 31.95
C HIS A 242 -2.79 -2.80 31.10
N ILE A 243 -3.01 -1.53 31.50
CA ILE A 243 -3.77 -0.54 30.71
C ILE A 243 -2.81 0.56 30.26
N LYS A 244 -2.55 0.63 28.94
CA LYS A 244 -1.50 1.47 28.37
C LYS A 244 -1.74 2.96 28.58
N SER A 245 -2.91 3.47 28.20
CA SER A 245 -3.23 4.91 28.23
C SER A 245 -3.18 5.54 29.62
N THR A 246 -3.42 4.74 30.68
CA THR A 246 -3.35 5.19 32.07
C THR A 246 -2.04 4.81 32.76
N SER A 247 -1.12 4.15 32.04
CA SER A 247 0.14 3.62 32.58
C SER A 247 -0.05 2.81 33.87
N LYS A 248 -1.17 2.09 34.00
CA LYS A 248 -1.48 1.24 35.15
C LYS A 248 -1.02 -0.19 34.85
N PRO A 249 0.12 -0.65 35.42
CA PRO A 249 0.67 -1.96 35.07
C PRO A 249 -0.09 -3.13 35.69
N ASN A 250 -0.69 -2.96 36.87
CA ASN A 250 -1.37 -4.01 37.64
C ASN A 250 -2.82 -3.58 37.96
N ALA A 251 -3.58 -3.21 36.94
CA ALA A 251 -4.99 -2.84 37.09
C ALA A 251 -5.84 -4.06 37.46
N SER A 252 -6.93 -3.83 38.19
CA SER A 252 -7.90 -4.87 38.50
C SER A 252 -8.66 -5.31 37.23
N ARG A 253 -9.24 -6.51 37.25
CA ARG A 253 -10.14 -6.96 36.17
C ARG A 253 -11.28 -5.96 35.92
N GLN A 254 -11.86 -5.40 36.97
CA GLN A 254 -12.95 -4.42 36.86
C GLN A 254 -12.49 -3.16 36.13
N ASP A 255 -11.31 -2.62 36.45
CA ASP A 255 -10.74 -1.46 35.75
C ASP A 255 -10.51 -1.76 34.26
N ALA A 256 -10.00 -2.96 33.96
CA ALA A 256 -9.75 -3.40 32.59
C ALA A 256 -11.05 -3.56 31.78
N GLU A 257 -12.10 -4.13 32.39
CA GLU A 257 -13.42 -4.25 31.76
C GLU A 257 -14.06 -2.88 31.49
N ILE A 258 -13.98 -1.95 32.45
CA ILE A 258 -14.45 -0.56 32.26
C ILE A 258 -13.71 0.09 31.09
N TYR A 259 -12.38 -0.02 31.06
CA TYR A 259 -11.59 0.58 29.98
C TYR A 259 -11.93 -0.05 28.62
N PHE A 260 -12.00 -1.38 28.55
CA PHE A 260 -12.32 -2.11 27.32
C PHE A 260 -13.69 -1.70 26.76
N ASN A 261 -14.73 -1.66 27.60
CA ASN A 261 -16.07 -1.30 27.18
C ASN A 261 -16.15 0.16 26.69
N ASN A 262 -15.49 1.09 27.39
CA ASN A 262 -15.58 2.51 27.07
C ASN A 262 -14.72 2.93 25.87
N ASN A 263 -13.59 2.27 25.62
CA ASN A 263 -12.59 2.76 24.65
C ASN A 263 -12.34 1.82 23.47
N ILE A 264 -12.61 0.51 23.60
CA ILE A 264 -12.22 -0.50 22.60
C ILE A 264 -13.44 -1.14 21.96
N LYS A 265 -14.38 -1.64 22.77
CA LYS A 265 -15.54 -2.41 22.28
C LYS A 265 -16.38 -1.62 21.27
N GLY A 266 -16.68 -0.36 21.59
CA GLY A 266 -17.39 0.55 20.69
C GLY A 266 -16.63 0.84 19.39
N LEU A 267 -15.31 1.01 19.45
CA LEU A 267 -14.45 1.21 18.28
C LEU A 267 -14.49 -0.02 17.36
N LEU A 268 -14.29 -1.23 17.90
CA LEU A 268 -14.36 -2.47 17.13
C LEU A 268 -15.73 -2.61 16.45
N LYS A 269 -16.82 -2.36 17.18
CA LYS A 269 -18.18 -2.42 16.63
C LYS A 269 -18.38 -1.40 15.52
N SER A 270 -17.91 -0.16 15.69
CA SER A 270 -18.01 0.87 14.67
C SER A 270 -17.31 0.44 13.37
N ILE A 271 -16.10 -0.10 13.44
CA ILE A 271 -15.33 -0.54 12.27
C ILE A 271 -16.00 -1.74 11.60
N VAL A 272 -16.37 -2.77 12.37
CA VAL A 272 -16.97 -4.02 11.82
C VAL A 272 -18.34 -3.75 11.20
N SER A 273 -19.11 -2.80 11.73
CA SER A 273 -20.43 -2.45 11.21
C SER A 273 -20.41 -1.80 9.82
N LYS A 274 -19.28 -1.23 9.40
CA LYS A 274 -19.16 -0.60 8.08
C LYS A 274 -18.90 -1.65 7.01
N THR A 275 -19.52 -1.49 5.85
CA THR A 275 -19.24 -2.31 4.66
C THR A 275 -18.24 -1.62 3.74
N ASP A 276 -18.26 -0.29 3.67
CA ASP A 276 -17.36 0.48 2.81
C ASP A 276 -15.91 0.47 3.35
N PRO A 277 -14.92 0.01 2.56
CA PRO A 277 -13.50 0.09 2.90
C PRO A 277 -13.03 1.50 3.29
N LEU A 278 -13.53 2.55 2.63
CA LEU A 278 -13.11 3.94 2.89
C LEU A 278 -13.57 4.43 4.26
N GLU A 279 -14.76 4.03 4.70
CA GLU A 279 -15.24 4.33 6.05
C GLU A 279 -14.42 3.59 7.11
N LYS A 280 -14.07 2.31 6.88
CA LYS A 280 -13.19 1.55 7.79
C LYS A 280 -11.82 2.21 7.90
N ILE A 281 -11.24 2.64 6.77
CA ILE A 281 -9.97 3.39 6.75
C ILE A 281 -10.07 4.64 7.61
N HIS A 282 -11.09 5.46 7.39
CA HIS A 282 -11.29 6.71 8.12
C HIS A 282 -11.40 6.47 9.65
N LEU A 283 -12.18 5.47 10.07
CA LEU A 283 -12.33 5.14 11.49
C LEU A 283 -11.01 4.66 12.13
N ILE A 284 -10.25 3.84 11.41
CA ILE A 284 -8.98 3.29 11.92
C ILE A 284 -7.91 4.38 12.01
N GLU A 285 -7.75 5.17 10.95
CA GLU A 285 -6.71 6.21 10.88
C GLU A 285 -6.96 7.35 11.87
N ASN A 286 -8.21 7.70 12.14
CA ASN A 286 -8.57 8.73 13.12
C ASN A 286 -8.76 8.20 14.55
N SER A 287 -8.61 6.89 14.76
CA SER A 287 -8.66 6.33 16.11
C SER A 287 -7.41 6.68 16.92
N ASN A 288 -7.56 6.77 18.24
CA ASN A 288 -6.45 6.91 19.19
C ASN A 288 -5.86 5.54 19.61
N TYR A 289 -6.25 4.46 18.94
CA TYR A 289 -5.80 3.11 19.28
C TYR A 289 -4.35 2.90 18.83
N SER A 290 -3.47 2.47 19.75
CA SER A 290 -2.03 2.42 19.48
C SER A 290 -1.65 1.45 18.37
N ALA A 291 -2.26 0.27 18.31
CA ALA A 291 -1.94 -0.75 17.31
C ALA A 291 -2.87 -0.69 16.10
N LYS A 292 -2.86 0.42 15.35
CA LYS A 292 -3.71 0.61 14.15
C LYS A 292 -3.57 -0.52 13.12
N GLN A 293 -2.36 -1.04 12.95
CA GLN A 293 -2.06 -2.20 12.08
C GLN A 293 -2.81 -3.48 12.45
N VAL A 294 -3.27 -3.63 13.70
CA VAL A 294 -4.12 -4.75 14.10
C VAL A 294 -5.58 -4.48 13.72
N LEU A 295 -6.05 -3.23 13.84
CA LEU A 295 -7.37 -2.83 13.33
C LEU A 295 -7.44 -2.94 11.80
N MET A 296 -6.33 -2.66 11.10
CA MET A 296 -6.23 -2.89 9.65
C MET A 296 -6.51 -4.35 9.30
N LYS A 297 -5.96 -5.32 10.07
CA LYS A 297 -6.23 -6.75 9.84
C LYS A 297 -7.70 -7.13 9.98
N LEU A 298 -8.39 -6.51 10.93
CA LEU A 298 -9.83 -6.69 11.08
C LEU A 298 -10.57 -6.19 9.82
N ALA A 299 -10.20 -5.02 9.29
CA ALA A 299 -10.78 -4.50 8.06
C ALA A 299 -10.45 -5.34 6.82
N VAL A 300 -9.23 -5.91 6.75
CA VAL A 300 -8.79 -6.85 5.71
C VAL A 300 -9.64 -8.12 5.73
N LEU A 301 -9.90 -8.69 6.91
CA LEU A 301 -10.74 -9.89 7.03
C LEU A 301 -12.18 -9.69 6.55
N ASP A 302 -12.69 -8.46 6.62
CA ASP A 302 -14.00 -8.10 6.07
C ASP A 302 -13.97 -7.80 4.56
N ASN A 303 -12.81 -7.42 4.01
CA ASN A 303 -12.65 -6.94 2.64
C ASN A 303 -11.32 -7.42 2.03
N LEU A 304 -11.22 -8.71 1.78
CA LEU A 304 -9.96 -9.35 1.37
C LEU A 304 -9.39 -8.79 0.06
N SER A 305 -10.25 -8.42 -0.89
CA SER A 305 -9.85 -7.90 -2.20
C SER A 305 -9.49 -6.42 -2.19
N ASP A 306 -9.85 -5.66 -1.15
CA ASP A 306 -9.69 -4.20 -1.10
C ASP A 306 -8.34 -3.77 -0.52
N PHE A 307 -7.58 -4.68 0.08
CA PHE A 307 -6.39 -4.35 0.84
C PHE A 307 -5.25 -5.32 0.58
N LEU A 308 -4.02 -4.80 0.58
CA LEU A 308 -2.82 -5.65 0.60
C LEU A 308 -2.57 -6.18 2.00
N TYR A 309 -2.06 -7.40 2.09
CA TYR A 309 -1.68 -8.05 3.35
C TYR A 309 -0.28 -7.60 3.83
N ILE A 310 -0.02 -6.30 3.70
CA ILE A 310 1.24 -5.62 4.04
C ILE A 310 0.90 -4.50 5.03
N TYR A 311 1.58 -4.48 6.17
CA TYR A 311 1.34 -3.52 7.25
C TYR A 311 2.58 -2.72 7.66
N SER A 312 3.70 -2.90 6.95
CA SER A 312 4.90 -2.11 7.17
C SER A 312 4.71 -0.73 6.56
N THR A 313 4.80 0.31 7.38
CA THR A 313 4.71 1.70 6.92
C THR A 313 5.73 1.99 5.84
N GLN A 314 7.00 1.61 6.07
CA GLN A 314 8.08 1.81 5.10
C GLN A 314 7.76 1.17 3.74
N TRP A 315 7.30 -0.08 3.72
CA TRP A 315 7.06 -0.79 2.46
C TRP A 315 5.83 -0.30 1.71
N LEU A 316 4.80 0.14 2.44
CA LEU A 316 3.62 0.74 1.84
C LEU A 316 3.93 2.13 1.25
N GLU A 317 4.76 2.94 1.92
CA GLU A 317 5.25 4.21 1.38
C GLU A 317 6.03 4.00 0.08
N GLU A 318 6.97 3.06 0.07
CA GLU A 318 7.76 2.72 -1.12
C GLU A 318 6.89 2.26 -2.30
N LEU A 319 5.94 1.36 -2.04
CA LEU A 319 4.99 0.90 -3.07
C LEU A 319 4.10 2.05 -3.55
N TYR A 320 3.62 2.89 -2.64
CA TYR A 320 2.77 4.02 -2.98
C TYR A 320 3.50 5.00 -3.90
N ASN A 321 4.70 5.43 -3.51
CA ASN A 321 5.51 6.37 -4.29
C ASN A 321 5.94 5.79 -5.65
N GLU A 322 6.13 4.47 -5.74
CA GLU A 322 6.45 3.82 -7.02
C GLU A 322 5.23 3.70 -7.94
N PHE A 323 4.05 3.41 -7.41
CA PHE A 323 2.88 3.09 -8.23
C PHE A 323 2.01 4.32 -8.54
N ILE A 324 1.99 5.32 -7.66
CA ILE A 324 0.99 6.39 -7.67
C ILE A 324 1.68 7.76 -7.53
N ASP A 325 1.37 8.67 -8.46
CA ASP A 325 1.78 10.07 -8.44
C ASP A 325 0.65 10.92 -7.84
N SER A 326 0.49 10.84 -6.53
CA SER A 326 -0.46 11.69 -5.80
C SER A 326 -0.08 11.82 -4.33
N GLU A 327 -0.66 12.81 -3.66
CA GLU A 327 -0.56 12.96 -2.22
C GLU A 327 -1.78 12.31 -1.56
N ALA A 328 -1.55 11.24 -0.80
CA ALA A 328 -2.54 10.67 0.11
C ALA A 328 -1.99 10.67 1.53
N GLU A 329 -2.84 11.10 2.46
CA GLU A 329 -2.58 10.96 3.89
C GLU A 329 -3.08 9.60 4.39
N GLY A 330 -2.35 9.04 5.35
CA GLY A 330 -2.76 7.79 6.01
C GLY A 330 -2.21 6.54 5.34
N ILE A 331 -1.61 5.66 6.15
CA ILE A 331 -0.95 4.45 5.66
C ILE A 331 -1.93 3.39 5.15
N PHE A 332 -3.15 3.36 5.70
CA PHE A 332 -4.14 2.37 5.31
C PHE A 332 -4.88 2.82 4.05
N ARG A 333 -5.07 4.14 3.85
CA ARG A 333 -5.48 4.71 2.57
C ARG A 333 -4.48 4.37 1.46
N LYS A 334 -3.18 4.56 1.70
CA LYS A 334 -2.12 4.18 0.74
C LYS A 334 -2.18 2.69 0.39
N ASN A 335 -2.34 1.81 1.40
CA ASN A 335 -2.52 0.37 1.17
C ASN A 335 -3.69 0.06 0.22
N HIS A 336 -4.86 0.64 0.48
CA HIS A 336 -6.05 0.44 -0.37
C HIS A 336 -5.81 0.92 -1.81
N GLN A 337 -5.24 2.11 -1.97
CA GLN A 337 -4.98 2.68 -3.29
C GLN A 337 -3.96 1.85 -4.09
N VAL A 338 -2.85 1.43 -3.45
CA VAL A 338 -1.88 0.53 -4.09
C VAL A 338 -2.53 -0.80 -4.46
N CYS A 339 -3.41 -1.35 -3.60
CA CYS A 339 -4.14 -2.58 -3.91
C CYS A 339 -4.95 -2.42 -5.21
N LEU A 340 -5.76 -1.38 -5.33
CA LEU A 340 -6.58 -1.11 -6.52
C LEU A 340 -5.72 -0.97 -7.78
N VAL A 341 -4.66 -0.16 -7.73
CA VAL A 341 -3.76 0.06 -8.86
C VAL A 341 -3.04 -1.23 -9.26
N ALA A 342 -2.51 -1.97 -8.28
CA ALA A 342 -1.79 -3.21 -8.54
C ALA A 342 -2.70 -4.30 -9.11
N LYS A 343 -3.94 -4.45 -8.60
CA LYS A 343 -4.91 -5.41 -9.15
C LYS A 343 -5.20 -5.13 -10.63
N LYS A 344 -5.49 -3.87 -10.97
CA LYS A 344 -5.74 -3.46 -12.36
C LYS A 344 -4.49 -3.64 -13.23
N LEU A 345 -3.33 -3.20 -12.72
CA LEU A 345 -2.07 -3.31 -13.45
C LEU A 345 -1.70 -4.77 -13.72
N LEU A 346 -1.93 -5.66 -12.77
CA LEU A 346 -1.45 -7.05 -12.83
C LEU A 346 -2.53 -8.05 -13.25
N ASP A 347 -3.72 -7.56 -13.62
CA ASP A 347 -4.87 -8.37 -14.06
C ASP A 347 -5.21 -9.48 -13.03
N VAL A 348 -5.34 -9.07 -11.77
CA VAL A 348 -5.60 -9.97 -10.64
C VAL A 348 -7.07 -10.31 -10.57
N ASN A 349 -7.41 -11.60 -10.49
CA ASN A 349 -8.78 -12.03 -10.21
C ASN A 349 -9.13 -11.75 -8.74
N GLU A 350 -10.04 -10.81 -8.51
CA GLU A 350 -10.45 -10.41 -7.17
C GLU A 350 -11.25 -11.48 -6.42
N GLU A 351 -11.81 -12.45 -7.15
CA GLU A 351 -12.56 -13.57 -6.58
C GLU A 351 -11.65 -14.73 -6.17
N ASP A 352 -10.42 -14.80 -6.70
CA ASP A 352 -9.45 -15.83 -6.35
C ASP A 352 -8.67 -15.45 -5.09
N LYS A 353 -9.07 -16.04 -3.96
CA LYS A 353 -8.44 -15.86 -2.64
C LYS A 353 -6.94 -16.15 -2.67
N ASN A 354 -6.49 -17.17 -3.41
CA ASN A 354 -5.08 -17.46 -3.55
C ASN A 354 -4.37 -16.35 -4.34
N GLU A 355 -4.98 -15.86 -5.41
CA GLU A 355 -4.37 -14.78 -6.20
C GLU A 355 -4.21 -13.48 -5.39
N LEU A 356 -5.16 -13.14 -4.50
CA LEU A 356 -5.04 -12.04 -3.55
C LEU A 356 -3.86 -12.22 -2.55
N VAL A 357 -3.67 -13.45 -2.04
CA VAL A 357 -2.52 -13.80 -1.19
C VAL A 357 -1.22 -13.65 -1.97
N LEU A 358 -1.18 -14.17 -3.20
CA LEU A 358 -0.01 -14.10 -4.07
C LEU A 358 0.33 -12.66 -4.45
N LEU A 359 -0.66 -11.81 -4.73
CA LEU A 359 -0.45 -10.39 -5.01
C LEU A 359 0.29 -9.71 -3.86
N SER A 360 -0.18 -9.91 -2.63
CA SER A 360 0.44 -9.32 -1.44
C SER A 360 1.87 -9.85 -1.20
N ARG A 361 2.09 -11.16 -1.40
CA ARG A 361 3.44 -11.76 -1.30
C ARG A 361 4.38 -11.26 -2.40
N PHE A 362 3.87 -11.12 -3.62
CA PHE A 362 4.59 -10.59 -4.77
C PHE A 362 5.03 -9.15 -4.52
N LEU A 363 4.11 -8.26 -4.17
CA LEU A 363 4.44 -6.85 -3.92
C LEU A 363 5.39 -6.68 -2.73
N TRP A 364 5.23 -7.50 -1.69
CA TRP A 364 6.20 -7.55 -0.59
C TRP A 364 7.59 -7.96 -1.08
N ARG A 365 7.70 -9.00 -1.91
CA ARG A 365 8.99 -9.44 -2.45
C ARG A 365 9.56 -8.42 -3.43
N PHE A 366 8.72 -7.79 -4.24
CA PHE A 366 9.08 -6.77 -5.21
C PHE A 366 9.74 -5.57 -4.55
N VAL A 367 9.09 -4.96 -3.56
CA VAL A 367 9.63 -3.78 -2.87
C VAL A 367 10.89 -4.10 -2.07
N ASN A 368 10.96 -5.28 -1.44
CA ASN A 368 12.19 -5.73 -0.75
C ASN A 368 13.34 -5.93 -1.74
N SER A 369 13.06 -6.44 -2.94
CA SER A 369 14.09 -6.68 -3.95
C SER A 369 14.58 -5.37 -4.57
N LYS A 370 13.70 -4.39 -4.73
CA LYS A 370 14.07 -3.04 -5.19
C LYS A 370 15.06 -2.36 -4.25
N ALA A 371 14.90 -2.50 -2.94
CA ALA A 371 15.86 -1.95 -1.98
C ALA A 371 17.30 -2.49 -2.17
N ILE A 372 17.45 -3.66 -2.78
CA ILE A 372 18.74 -4.29 -3.10
C ILE A 372 19.21 -3.93 -4.53
N ALA A 373 18.25 -3.62 -5.42
CA ALA A 373 18.45 -3.43 -6.86
C ALA A 373 18.04 -2.01 -7.32
N ASP A 374 18.29 -0.99 -6.48
CA ASP A 374 17.93 0.39 -6.79
C ASP A 374 18.93 1.00 -7.78
N THR A 375 18.48 1.38 -8.96
CA THR A 375 19.31 2.02 -9.98
C THR A 375 19.73 3.44 -9.62
N ASN A 376 19.02 4.10 -8.69
CA ASN A 376 19.42 5.40 -8.16
C ASN A 376 20.53 5.30 -7.11
N ASN A 377 20.57 4.19 -6.38
CA ASN A 377 21.60 3.89 -5.39
C ASN A 377 22.28 2.57 -5.74
N PRO A 378 23.14 2.55 -6.77
CA PRO A 378 23.58 1.31 -7.41
C PRO A 378 24.66 0.54 -6.61
N ASN A 379 24.98 0.99 -5.40
CA ASN A 379 25.84 0.29 -4.45
C ASN A 379 25.13 0.27 -3.09
N VAL A 380 24.87 -0.94 -2.56
CA VAL A 380 24.13 -1.13 -1.32
C VAL A 380 24.96 -2.00 -0.36
N ILE A 381 25.08 -1.58 0.90
CA ILE A 381 25.71 -2.36 1.97
C ILE A 381 24.64 -2.84 2.94
N LEU A 382 24.45 -4.16 3.02
CA LEU A 382 23.62 -4.78 4.04
C LEU A 382 24.45 -5.09 5.28
N TYR A 383 24.20 -4.36 6.37
CA TYR A 383 24.85 -4.56 7.66
C TYR A 383 23.90 -5.21 8.67
N GLY A 384 24.47 -5.87 9.68
CA GLY A 384 23.72 -6.48 10.77
C GLY A 384 24.42 -7.71 11.35
N PRO A 385 23.92 -8.26 12.47
CA PRO A 385 24.55 -9.39 13.15
C PRO A 385 24.79 -10.61 12.23
N PRO A 386 25.79 -11.45 12.51
CA PRO A 386 25.95 -12.73 11.84
C PRO A 386 24.69 -13.61 11.99
N GLY A 387 24.38 -14.42 10.98
CA GLY A 387 23.23 -15.34 11.03
C GLY A 387 21.85 -14.70 10.77
N THR A 388 21.77 -13.40 10.44
CA THR A 388 20.49 -12.73 10.14
C THR A 388 19.97 -12.95 8.71
N GLY A 389 20.59 -13.85 7.94
CA GLY A 389 20.11 -14.22 6.61
C GLY A 389 20.37 -13.20 5.49
N LYS A 390 21.31 -12.25 5.68
CA LYS A 390 21.66 -11.22 4.66
C LYS A 390 21.95 -11.82 3.29
N THR A 391 22.90 -12.75 3.21
CA THR A 391 23.30 -13.43 1.96
C THR A 391 22.12 -14.16 1.31
N PHE A 392 21.30 -14.85 2.12
CA PHE A 392 20.10 -15.53 1.66
C PHE A 392 19.08 -14.55 1.08
N SER A 393 18.86 -13.42 1.75
CA SER A 393 17.92 -12.40 1.31
C SER A 393 18.36 -11.72 0.00
N VAL A 394 19.66 -11.44 -0.17
CA VAL A 394 20.21 -10.90 -1.43
C VAL A 394 20.01 -11.90 -2.55
N LYS A 395 20.43 -13.15 -2.37
CA LYS A 395 20.29 -14.19 -3.40
C LYS A 395 18.84 -14.37 -3.83
N SER A 396 17.91 -14.46 -2.87
CA SER A 396 16.47 -14.57 -3.15
C SER A 396 15.93 -13.36 -3.94
N SER A 397 16.40 -12.15 -3.63
CA SER A 397 16.00 -10.93 -4.34
C SER A 397 16.57 -10.89 -5.75
N LEU A 398 17.83 -11.28 -5.93
CA LEU A 398 18.46 -11.38 -7.24
C LEU A 398 17.82 -12.46 -8.10
N ASP A 399 17.50 -13.63 -7.55
CA ASP A 399 16.77 -14.67 -8.30
C ASP A 399 15.42 -14.15 -8.82
N PHE A 400 14.75 -13.30 -8.04
CA PHE A 400 13.49 -12.66 -8.40
C PHE A 400 13.66 -11.59 -9.49
N VAL A 401 14.52 -10.58 -9.27
CA VAL A 401 14.74 -9.48 -10.23
C VAL A 401 15.44 -9.98 -11.50
N CYS A 402 16.33 -10.96 -11.36
CA CYS A 402 17.00 -11.58 -12.49
C CYS A 402 16.10 -12.55 -13.27
N GLN A 403 14.89 -12.84 -12.78
CA GLN A 403 13.99 -13.83 -13.36
C GLN A 403 14.69 -15.18 -13.56
N GLY A 404 15.49 -15.60 -12.59
CA GLY A 404 16.24 -16.86 -12.63
C GLY A 404 17.43 -16.90 -13.60
N ASP A 405 17.72 -15.81 -14.31
CA ASP A 405 18.94 -15.69 -15.13
C ASP A 405 20.15 -15.48 -14.22
N THR A 406 20.75 -16.59 -13.77
CA THR A 406 21.94 -16.60 -12.91
C THR A 406 23.17 -16.00 -13.59
N SER A 407 23.15 -15.81 -14.92
CA SER A 407 24.25 -15.17 -15.62
C SER A 407 24.33 -13.65 -15.34
N ARG A 408 23.26 -13.06 -14.80
CA ARG A 408 23.18 -11.62 -14.49
C ARG A 408 23.69 -11.26 -13.12
N TYR A 409 24.09 -12.23 -12.30
CA TYR A 409 24.69 -11.92 -11.03
C TYR A 409 25.86 -12.83 -10.68
N GLU A 410 26.81 -12.28 -9.93
CA GLU A 410 27.96 -13.01 -9.39
C GLU A 410 27.96 -12.82 -7.88
N ILE A 411 28.22 -13.89 -7.11
CA ILE A 411 28.35 -13.82 -5.65
C ILE A 411 29.72 -14.36 -5.29
N LEU A 412 30.52 -13.55 -4.60
CA LEU A 412 31.78 -13.99 -4.03
C LEU A 412 31.93 -13.50 -2.60
N GLN A 413 32.86 -14.09 -1.86
CA GLN A 413 33.16 -13.71 -0.49
C GLN A 413 34.56 -13.12 -0.40
N PHE A 414 34.70 -11.97 0.26
CA PHE A 414 36.00 -11.40 0.53
C PHE A 414 36.70 -12.08 1.72
N HIS A 415 38.03 -12.20 1.59
CA HIS A 415 38.92 -12.69 2.62
C HIS A 415 40.16 -11.77 2.74
N PRO A 416 40.90 -11.80 3.86
CA PRO A 416 42.01 -10.87 4.09
C PRO A 416 43.10 -10.87 3.02
N SER A 417 43.32 -12.00 2.35
CA SER A 417 44.31 -12.15 1.27
C SER A 417 43.79 -11.79 -0.14
N PHE A 418 42.60 -11.21 -0.27
CA PHE A 418 42.01 -10.87 -1.57
C PHE A 418 42.65 -9.58 -2.09
N THR A 419 43.15 -9.57 -3.33
CA THR A 419 43.93 -8.44 -3.87
C THR A 419 43.34 -7.87 -5.17
N TYR A 420 43.93 -6.77 -5.63
CA TYR A 420 43.58 -6.12 -6.90
C TYR A 420 43.74 -7.08 -8.10
N GLU A 421 44.79 -7.91 -8.09
CA GLU A 421 45.13 -8.84 -9.17
C GLU A 421 44.10 -9.96 -9.36
N ASP A 422 43.32 -10.26 -8.32
CA ASP A 422 42.22 -11.22 -8.39
C ASP A 422 40.89 -10.55 -8.76
N PHE A 423 40.73 -9.27 -8.40
CA PHE A 423 39.47 -8.55 -8.58
C PHE A 423 39.36 -7.80 -9.90
N ILE A 424 40.36 -6.99 -10.24
CA ILE A 424 40.36 -6.10 -11.40
C ILE A 424 41.19 -6.69 -12.53
N GLU A 425 42.51 -6.81 -12.35
CA GLU A 425 43.43 -7.44 -13.31
C GLU A 425 44.82 -7.63 -12.71
N GLY A 426 45.55 -8.63 -13.20
CA GLY A 426 46.93 -8.87 -12.76
C GLY A 426 47.73 -9.66 -13.78
N ILE A 427 49.05 -9.57 -13.66
CA ILE A 427 49.99 -10.32 -14.51
C ILE A 427 50.13 -11.74 -13.95
N LYS A 428 49.67 -12.74 -14.71
CA LYS A 428 49.70 -14.16 -14.31
C LYS A 428 50.52 -14.99 -15.32
N PRO A 429 51.20 -16.07 -14.89
CA PRO A 429 51.97 -16.93 -15.78
C PRO A 429 51.05 -17.77 -16.68
N LYS A 430 51.26 -17.73 -18.01
CA LYS A 430 50.51 -18.51 -19.02
C LYS A 430 51.33 -19.68 -19.58
N GLY A 431 52.13 -20.32 -18.72
CA GLY A 431 53.00 -21.42 -19.09
C GLY A 431 54.35 -20.99 -19.64
N VAL A 432 55.01 -21.92 -20.33
CA VAL A 432 56.40 -21.79 -20.78
C VAL A 432 56.45 -21.64 -22.31
N SER A 433 57.23 -20.68 -22.78
CA SER A 433 57.54 -20.52 -24.20
C SER A 433 58.30 -21.73 -24.76
N LYS A 434 58.34 -21.85 -26.09
CA LYS A 434 59.12 -22.90 -26.77
C LYS A 434 60.61 -22.87 -26.40
N ASP A 435 61.10 -21.72 -25.94
CA ASP A 435 62.50 -21.48 -25.58
C ASP A 435 62.77 -21.67 -24.07
N GLY A 436 61.81 -22.17 -23.30
CA GLY A 436 61.96 -22.45 -21.86
C GLY A 436 61.67 -21.27 -20.92
N ASN A 437 61.36 -20.07 -21.44
CA ASN A 437 61.03 -18.90 -20.61
C ASN A 437 59.56 -18.89 -20.17
N ILE A 438 59.28 -18.50 -18.92
CA ILE A 438 57.91 -18.29 -18.41
C ILE A 438 57.27 -17.11 -19.15
N ARG A 439 56.09 -17.33 -19.73
CA ARG A 439 55.29 -16.28 -20.36
C ARG A 439 54.33 -15.70 -19.34
N PHE A 440 54.29 -14.38 -19.26
CA PHE A 440 53.33 -13.65 -18.46
C PHE A 440 52.27 -13.03 -19.36
N GLU A 441 51.03 -13.02 -18.89
CA GLU A 441 49.95 -12.31 -19.55
C GLU A 441 49.14 -11.50 -18.54
N LEU A 442 48.56 -10.41 -19.01
CA LEU A 442 47.57 -9.68 -18.24
C LEU A 442 46.25 -10.46 -18.27
N VAL A 443 45.79 -10.89 -17.09
CA VAL A 443 44.53 -11.61 -16.90
C VAL A 443 43.55 -10.69 -16.17
N ASN A 444 42.34 -10.59 -16.70
CA ASN A 444 41.26 -9.87 -16.03
C ASN A 444 40.81 -10.61 -14.77
N GLY A 445 40.60 -9.88 -13.69
CA GLY A 445 39.98 -10.36 -12.47
C GLY A 445 38.47 -10.55 -12.60
N ILE A 446 37.85 -11.06 -11.54
CA ILE A 446 36.45 -11.46 -11.54
C ILE A 446 35.49 -10.29 -11.78
N PHE A 447 35.75 -9.13 -11.18
CA PHE A 447 34.90 -7.94 -11.33
C PHE A 447 35.01 -7.34 -12.72
N LYS A 448 36.23 -7.19 -13.25
CA LYS A 448 36.44 -6.67 -14.61
C LYS A 448 35.79 -7.57 -15.67
N ASN A 449 35.91 -8.89 -15.55
CA ASN A 449 35.22 -9.82 -16.44
C ASN A 449 33.69 -9.67 -16.36
N PHE A 450 33.16 -9.50 -15.15
CA PHE A 450 31.73 -9.27 -14.95
C PHE A 450 31.26 -7.94 -15.58
N CYS A 451 31.99 -6.84 -15.42
CA CYS A 451 31.69 -5.56 -16.07
C CYS A 451 31.74 -5.66 -17.62
N ILE A 452 32.72 -6.39 -18.17
CA ILE A 452 32.81 -6.63 -19.62
C ILE A 452 31.59 -7.43 -20.11
N LYS A 453 31.12 -8.40 -19.33
CA LYS A 453 29.91 -9.16 -19.62
C LYS A 453 28.67 -8.24 -19.61
N ALA A 454 28.49 -7.45 -18.56
CA ALA A 454 27.37 -6.52 -18.43
C ALA A 454 27.32 -5.52 -19.59
N LYS A 455 28.48 -4.99 -20.02
CA LYS A 455 28.59 -4.05 -21.14
C LYS A 455 28.06 -4.60 -22.48
N LYS A 456 28.03 -5.93 -22.66
CA LYS A 456 27.48 -6.56 -23.88
C LYS A 456 25.95 -6.55 -23.93
N TYR A 457 25.29 -6.32 -22.79
CA TYR A 457 23.84 -6.36 -22.64
C TYR A 457 23.36 -5.10 -21.89
N PRO A 458 23.54 -3.90 -22.49
CA PRO A 458 23.22 -2.62 -21.85
C PRO A 458 21.74 -2.46 -21.47
N GLU A 459 20.85 -3.27 -22.03
CA GLU A 459 19.42 -3.32 -21.76
C GLU A 459 19.05 -4.13 -20.51
N LYS A 460 20.02 -4.78 -19.86
CA LYS A 460 19.79 -5.64 -18.68
C LYS A 460 20.61 -5.19 -17.49
N ASP A 461 20.01 -5.26 -16.31
CA ASP A 461 20.72 -5.04 -15.06
C ASP A 461 21.57 -6.26 -14.67
N PHE A 462 22.76 -5.98 -14.15
CA PHE A 462 23.72 -6.95 -13.63
C PHE A 462 24.09 -6.61 -12.18
N TYR A 463 24.24 -7.64 -11.34
CA TYR A 463 24.42 -7.49 -9.91
C TYR A 463 25.66 -8.23 -9.43
N PHE A 464 26.55 -7.52 -8.74
CA PHE A 464 27.78 -8.09 -8.23
C PHE A 464 27.76 -8.06 -6.70
N VAL A 465 27.69 -9.23 -6.08
CA VAL A 465 27.53 -9.36 -4.63
C VAL A 465 28.86 -9.77 -4.01
N VAL A 466 29.32 -8.94 -3.08
CA VAL A 466 30.46 -9.22 -2.23
C VAL A 466 29.97 -9.51 -0.82
N ASP A 467 30.02 -10.79 -0.43
CA ASP A 467 29.80 -11.20 0.95
C ASP A 467 31.03 -10.90 1.81
N GLU A 468 30.81 -10.59 3.08
CA GLU A 468 31.88 -10.26 4.04
C GLU A 468 32.82 -9.14 3.54
N ILE A 469 32.24 -8.12 2.89
CA ILE A 469 32.97 -7.00 2.27
C ILE A 469 33.96 -6.30 3.21
N ASN A 470 33.67 -6.31 4.52
CA ASN A 470 34.52 -5.72 5.56
C ASN A 470 35.75 -6.57 5.94
N ARG A 471 35.92 -7.78 5.37
CA ARG A 471 37.09 -8.65 5.64
C ARG A 471 38.30 -8.38 4.75
N ALA A 472 38.15 -7.57 3.71
CA ALA A 472 39.25 -7.16 2.84
C ALA A 472 39.44 -5.63 2.88
N ASN A 473 40.63 -5.17 2.51
CA ASN A 473 40.89 -3.74 2.36
C ASN A 473 40.35 -3.27 1.00
N LEU A 474 39.20 -2.59 1.01
CA LEU A 474 38.51 -2.15 -0.20
C LEU A 474 39.34 -1.23 -1.08
N SER A 475 40.08 -0.30 -0.49
CA SER A 475 40.95 0.61 -1.26
C SER A 475 42.05 -0.14 -2.00
N MET A 476 42.60 -1.21 -1.41
CA MET A 476 43.59 -2.06 -2.09
C MET A 476 42.95 -2.96 -3.14
N VAL A 477 41.75 -3.50 -2.89
CA VAL A 477 41.10 -4.44 -3.81
C VAL A 477 40.55 -3.73 -5.06
N PHE A 478 39.93 -2.56 -4.90
CA PHE A 478 39.36 -1.80 -6.01
C PHE A 478 40.38 -0.87 -6.68
N GLY A 479 41.41 -0.41 -5.96
CA GLY A 479 42.40 0.53 -6.47
C GLY A 479 41.73 1.81 -7.01
N GLU A 480 42.20 2.25 -8.19
CA GLU A 480 41.67 3.39 -8.94
C GLU A 480 40.21 3.25 -9.38
N THR A 481 39.71 2.02 -9.49
CA THR A 481 38.35 1.75 -9.96
C THR A 481 37.27 2.00 -8.90
N LEU A 482 37.67 2.24 -7.64
CA LEU A 482 36.73 2.49 -6.54
C LEU A 482 35.81 3.68 -6.83
N SER A 483 36.37 4.75 -7.42
CA SER A 483 35.62 5.95 -7.81
C SER A 483 34.56 5.67 -8.88
N LEU A 484 34.77 4.67 -9.75
CA LEU A 484 33.84 4.30 -10.82
C LEU A 484 32.57 3.60 -10.31
N LEU A 485 32.51 3.24 -9.03
CA LEU A 485 31.30 2.69 -8.44
C LEU A 485 30.19 3.73 -8.31
N GLU A 486 30.55 5.00 -8.14
CA GLU A 486 29.61 6.12 -8.03
C GLU A 486 28.79 6.30 -9.31
N LYS A 487 27.49 6.56 -9.16
CA LYS A 487 26.54 6.60 -10.29
C LYS A 487 26.99 7.56 -11.40
N ASP A 488 27.44 8.75 -11.02
CA ASP A 488 27.85 9.80 -11.97
C ASP A 488 29.17 9.50 -12.70
N TYR A 489 29.98 8.60 -12.13
CA TYR A 489 31.26 8.15 -12.70
C TYR A 489 31.13 6.89 -13.56
N ARG A 490 29.96 6.23 -13.57
CA ARG A 490 29.72 5.09 -14.45
C ARG A 490 29.59 5.54 -15.91
N GLN A 491 30.00 4.67 -16.83
CA GLN A 491 29.87 4.92 -18.26
C GLN A 491 28.38 4.95 -18.64
N ASP A 492 27.91 6.05 -19.23
CA ASP A 492 26.58 6.15 -19.83
C ASP A 492 26.64 6.80 -21.24
N THR A 493 25.50 7.20 -21.80
CA THR A 493 25.43 7.84 -23.12
C THR A 493 26.00 9.27 -23.15
N LYS A 494 26.18 9.91 -21.99
CA LYS A 494 26.65 11.30 -21.81
C LYS A 494 28.06 11.38 -21.20
N ASN A 495 28.41 10.48 -20.31
CA ASN A 495 29.65 10.42 -19.53
C ASN A 495 30.51 9.24 -20.00
N LYS A 496 31.67 9.57 -20.61
CA LYS A 496 32.71 8.60 -20.94
C LYS A 496 33.83 8.64 -19.90
N ASN A 497 33.46 8.39 -18.65
CA ASN A 497 34.41 8.29 -17.54
C ASN A 497 35.17 6.96 -17.66
N LEU A 498 36.32 7.02 -18.31
CA LEU A 498 37.23 5.90 -18.50
C LEU A 498 38.49 6.15 -17.70
N ILE A 499 38.85 5.18 -16.86
CA ILE A 499 40.12 5.19 -16.13
C ILE A 499 41.02 4.13 -16.74
N ARG A 500 42.30 4.50 -16.88
CA ARG A 500 43.36 3.58 -17.25
C ARG A 500 43.77 2.80 -16.00
N THR A 501 43.67 1.47 -16.08
CA THR A 501 44.02 0.60 -14.95
C THR A 501 45.54 0.44 -14.81
N GLN A 502 46.00 0.09 -13.61
CA GLN A 502 47.43 0.03 -13.27
C GLN A 502 48.30 -0.77 -14.27
N TYR A 503 47.79 -1.87 -14.81
CA TYR A 503 48.54 -2.74 -15.73
C TYR A 503 48.22 -2.51 -17.21
N SER A 504 47.27 -1.61 -17.51
CA SER A 504 46.92 -1.28 -18.90
C SER A 504 47.93 -0.30 -19.51
N ALA A 505 48.45 -0.66 -20.69
CA ALA A 505 49.43 0.11 -21.48
C ALA A 505 48.78 1.19 -22.36
#